data_AF-A0A933JN17-F1
#
_entry.id   AF-A0A933JN17-F1
#
_cell.length_a   1.000
_cell.length_b   1.000
_cell.length_c   1.000
_cell.angle_alpha   90.00
_cell.angle_beta   90.00
_cell.angle_gamma   90.00
#
_symmetry.space_group_name_H-M   'P 1'
#
loop_
_entity.id
_entity.type
_entity.pdbx_description
1 polymer ?
#
loop_
_entity_poly.entity_id
_entity_poly.type
_entity_poly.pdbx_seq_one_letter_code
_entity_poly.pdbx_strand_id
1 'polypeptide(L)'
;MRTTVTLEPDVEQLLRDAMRRNGSSFKQTLNDAVRHGLLSLSSNQRPKKPFKVKAQNMGLKAGIDPSSLNRLVDELEMDAVLENQRRDE
;
A
#
# COMPACT_ATOMS: atom_id res chain seq x y z
N MET A 1 -16.35 -28.56 0.41
CA MET A 1 -16.55 -29.31 1.67
C MET A 1 -17.29 -28.43 2.67
N ARG A 2 -18.20 -29.01 3.47
CA ARG A 2 -18.89 -28.31 4.57
C ARG A 2 -18.30 -28.81 5.88
N THR A 3 -17.75 -27.87 6.66
CA THR A 3 -17.10 -28.14 7.94
C THR A 3 -17.62 -27.14 8.94
N THR A 4 -17.84 -27.56 10.18
CA THR A 4 -18.09 -26.66 11.31
C THR A 4 -16.79 -26.47 12.07
N VAL A 5 -16.42 -25.23 12.34
CA VAL A 5 -15.24 -24.87 13.13
C VAL A 5 -15.66 -23.99 14.29
N THR A 6 -15.13 -24.27 15.48
CA THR A 6 -15.31 -23.42 16.65
C THR A 6 -14.21 -22.37 16.66
N LEU A 7 -14.58 -21.10 16.87
CA LEU A 7 -13.64 -19.99 16.93
C LEU A 7 -13.64 -19.39 18.33
N GLU A 8 -12.47 -18.97 18.79
CA GLU A 8 -12.36 -18.17 20.00
C GLU A 8 -12.88 -16.74 19.73
N PRO A 9 -13.39 -16.02 20.76
CA PRO A 9 -14.02 -14.72 20.57
C PRO A 9 -13.11 -13.66 19.92
N ASP A 10 -11.82 -13.70 20.20
CA ASP A 10 -10.81 -12.82 19.61
C ASP A 10 -10.59 -13.12 18.12
N VAL A 11 -10.51 -14.41 17.75
CA VAL A 11 -10.38 -14.86 16.35
C VAL A 11 -11.61 -14.48 15.54
N GLU A 12 -12.81 -14.60 16.11
CA GLU A 12 -14.03 -14.14 15.46
C GLU A 12 -13.97 -12.64 15.16
N GLN A 13 -13.51 -11.84 16.13
CA GLN A 13 -13.40 -10.39 15.96
C GLN A 13 -12.38 -10.00 14.87
N LEU A 14 -11.22 -10.67 14.84
CA LEU A 14 -10.20 -10.49 13.80
C LEU A 14 -10.76 -10.80 12.40
N LEU A 15 -11.56 -11.87 12.27
CA LEU A 15 -12.21 -12.20 11.00
C LEU A 15 -13.23 -11.14 10.59
N ARG A 16 -14.04 -10.63 11.53
CA ARG A 16 -15.01 -9.55 11.25
C ARG A 16 -14.32 -8.27 10.77
N ASP A 17 -13.19 -7.92 11.37
CA ASP A 17 -12.42 -6.76 10.94
C ASP A 17 -11.81 -6.96 9.55
N ALA A 18 -11.26 -8.14 9.27
CA ALA A 18 -10.73 -8.49 7.95
C ALA A 18 -11.82 -8.48 6.87
N MET A 19 -13.04 -8.97 7.18
CA MET A 19 -14.18 -8.89 6.27
C MET A 19 -14.54 -7.44 5.93
N ARG A 20 -14.57 -6.54 6.94
CA ARG A 20 -14.86 -5.12 6.73
C ARG A 20 -13.82 -4.44 5.85
N ARG A 21 -12.54 -4.76 6.03
CA ARG A 21 -11.44 -4.20 5.25
C ARG A 21 -11.46 -4.63 3.78
N ASN A 22 -11.79 -5.90 3.53
CA ASN A 22 -11.67 -6.50 2.20
C ASN A 22 -13.00 -6.61 1.44
N GLY A 23 -14.14 -6.31 2.09
CA GLY A 23 -15.48 -6.46 1.49
C GLY A 23 -15.86 -7.91 1.17
N SER A 24 -15.24 -8.89 1.84
CA SER A 24 -15.37 -10.31 1.53
C SER A 24 -16.31 -11.04 2.51
N SER A 25 -16.87 -12.17 2.07
CA SER A 25 -17.71 -13.01 2.94
C SER A 25 -16.90 -13.73 4.03
N PHE A 26 -17.55 -14.09 5.15
CA PHE A 26 -16.90 -14.81 6.27
C PHE A 26 -16.16 -16.08 5.81
N LYS A 27 -16.78 -16.87 4.93
CA LYS A 27 -16.18 -18.08 4.37
C LYS A 27 -14.91 -17.77 3.58
N GLN A 28 -14.92 -16.72 2.74
CA GLN A 28 -13.74 -16.35 1.96
C GLN A 28 -12.61 -15.92 2.90
N THR A 29 -12.90 -14.98 3.81
CA THR A 29 -11.93 -14.47 4.78
C THR A 29 -11.33 -15.58 5.63
N LEU A 30 -12.14 -16.50 6.15
CA LEU A 30 -11.66 -17.65 6.94
C LEU A 30 -10.73 -18.55 6.12
N ASN A 31 -11.13 -18.92 4.89
CA ASN A 31 -10.30 -19.80 4.06
C ASN A 31 -8.99 -19.12 3.65
N ASP A 32 -9.01 -17.83 3.33
CA ASP A 32 -7.81 -17.09 2.95
C ASP A 32 -6.87 -16.93 4.14
N ALA A 33 -7.39 -16.63 5.32
CA ALA A 33 -6.61 -16.59 6.56
C ALA A 33 -5.92 -17.94 6.84
N VAL A 34 -6.65 -19.05 6.73
CA VAL A 34 -6.10 -20.40 6.93
C VAL A 34 -5.03 -20.72 5.88
N ARG A 35 -5.28 -20.41 4.60
CA ARG A 35 -4.28 -20.62 3.53
C ARG A 35 -3.01 -19.83 3.82
N HIS A 36 -3.11 -18.55 4.14
CA HIS A 36 -1.95 -17.70 4.44
C HIS A 36 -1.19 -18.18 5.67
N GLY A 37 -1.90 -18.56 6.74
CA GLY A 37 -1.29 -19.12 7.95
C GLY A 37 -0.52 -20.41 7.67
N LEU A 38 -1.14 -21.37 6.97
CA LEU A 38 -0.50 -22.64 6.64
C LEU A 38 0.66 -22.49 5.64
N LEU A 39 0.55 -21.59 4.65
CA LEU A 39 1.66 -21.27 3.75
C LEU A 39 2.83 -20.63 4.50
N SER A 40 2.56 -19.74 5.46
CA SER A 40 3.58 -19.12 6.31
C SER A 40 4.31 -20.14 7.19
N LEU A 41 3.63 -21.17 7.67
CA LEU A 41 4.22 -22.24 8.49
C LEU A 41 5.00 -23.26 7.64
N SER A 42 4.51 -23.56 6.44
CA SER A 42 5.12 -24.58 5.56
C SER A 42 6.34 -24.06 4.82
N SER A 43 6.41 -22.75 4.60
CA SER A 43 7.57 -22.15 3.97
C SER A 43 8.63 -21.95 5.05
N ASN A 44 9.71 -22.73 4.95
CA ASN A 44 11.00 -22.42 5.56
C ASN A 44 11.49 -21.10 4.92
N GLN A 45 10.82 -19.99 5.24
CA GLN A 45 11.00 -18.68 4.64
C GLN A 45 12.41 -18.27 4.98
N ARG A 46 13.34 -18.58 4.07
CA ARG A 46 14.66 -17.93 4.06
C ARG A 46 14.37 -16.45 4.26
N PRO A 47 14.96 -15.81 5.27
CA PRO A 47 14.65 -14.43 5.58
C PRO A 47 14.73 -13.63 4.29
N LYS A 48 13.61 -13.02 3.88
CA LYS A 48 13.60 -12.16 2.70
C LYS A 48 14.70 -11.15 2.92
N LYS A 49 15.67 -11.09 2.01
CA LYS A 49 16.74 -10.09 2.09
C LYS A 49 16.07 -8.72 2.29
N PRO A 50 16.54 -7.90 3.24
CA PRO A 50 15.93 -6.61 3.49
C PRO A 50 15.87 -5.83 2.18
N PHE A 51 14.75 -5.16 1.94
CA PHE A 51 14.58 -4.32 0.76
C PHE A 51 15.68 -3.25 0.77
N LYS A 52 16.49 -3.19 -0.29
CA LYS A 52 17.53 -2.18 -0.47
C LYS A 52 17.17 -1.33 -1.67
N VAL A 53 16.95 -0.03 -1.44
CA VAL A 53 16.76 0.95 -2.51
C VAL A 53 18.09 1.11 -3.24
N LYS A 54 18.11 0.77 -4.54
CA LYS A 54 19.22 1.10 -5.43
C LYS A 54 18.92 2.45 -6.08
N ALA A 55 19.28 3.53 -5.38
CA ALA A 55 19.14 4.87 -5.93
C ALA A 55 20.00 4.99 -7.19
N GLN A 56 19.42 5.51 -8.26
CA GLN A 56 20.14 5.91 -9.47
C GLN A 56 20.26 7.42 -9.46
N ASN A 57 21.44 7.94 -9.80
CA ASN A 57 21.62 9.38 -9.93
C ASN A 57 20.96 9.85 -11.23
N MET A 58 19.74 10.36 -11.13
CA MET A 58 18.98 10.88 -12.28
C MET A 58 19.36 12.32 -12.65
N GLY A 59 20.14 13.01 -11.80
CA GLY A 59 20.41 14.44 -11.94
C GLY A 59 19.16 15.30 -11.77
N LEU A 60 19.31 16.61 -11.98
CA LEU A 60 18.21 17.58 -12.05
C LEU A 60 17.97 17.98 -13.51
N LYS A 61 16.74 18.38 -13.83
CA LYS A 61 16.42 18.95 -15.15
C LYS A 61 17.24 20.22 -15.37
N ALA A 62 17.71 20.43 -16.60
CA ALA A 62 18.44 21.64 -16.96
C ALA A 62 17.64 22.91 -16.59
N GLY A 63 18.31 23.89 -15.99
CA GLY A 63 17.70 25.11 -15.47
C GLY A 63 17.25 25.04 -14.01
N ILE A 64 17.21 23.85 -13.39
CA ILE A 64 16.91 23.72 -11.96
C ILE A 64 18.19 23.87 -11.14
N ASP A 65 18.22 24.93 -10.32
CA ASP A 65 19.28 25.15 -9.34
C ASP A 65 18.96 24.40 -8.02
N PRO A 66 19.78 23.41 -7.61
CA PRO A 66 19.58 22.68 -6.35
C PRO A 66 19.63 23.56 -5.11
N SER A 67 20.28 24.73 -5.17
CA SER A 67 20.39 25.65 -4.04
C SER A 67 19.20 26.59 -3.89
N SER A 68 18.31 26.63 -4.89
CA SER A 68 17.17 27.55 -4.95
C SER A 68 15.84 26.84 -5.22
N LEU A 69 15.61 25.68 -4.59
CA LEU A 69 14.39 24.88 -4.80
C LEU A 69 13.09 25.59 -4.40
N ASN A 70 13.13 26.57 -3.50
CA ASN A 70 11.94 27.36 -3.13
C ASN A 70 11.34 28.09 -4.35
N ARG A 71 12.19 28.60 -5.26
CA ARG A 71 11.71 29.24 -6.50
C ARG A 71 10.97 28.27 -7.41
N LEU A 72 11.49 27.04 -7.52
CA LEU A 72 10.83 26.00 -8.31
C LEU A 72 9.44 25.68 -7.73
N VAL A 73 9.30 25.70 -6.40
CA VAL A 73 7.99 25.53 -5.75
C VAL A 73 7.05 26.68 -6.14
N ASP A 74 7.50 27.92 -6.03
CA ASP A 74 6.70 29.10 -6.42
C ASP A 74 6.24 29.03 -7.89
N GLU A 75 7.14 28.66 -8.80
CA GLU A 75 6.84 28.49 -10.24
C GLU A 75 5.77 27.40 -10.46
N LEU A 76 5.91 26.24 -9.81
CA LEU A 76 4.96 25.14 -9.92
C LEU A 76 3.58 25.49 -9.34
N GLU A 77 3.52 26.26 -8.26
CA GLU A 77 2.26 26.75 -7.69
C GLU A 77 1.54 27.70 -8.64
N MET A 78 2.27 28.63 -9.26
CA MET A 78 1.69 29.54 -10.26
C MET A 78 1.14 28.78 -11.47
N ASP A 79 1.91 27.83 -12.01
CA ASP A 79 1.48 26.99 -13.13
C ASP A 79 0.20 26.21 -12.80
N ALA A 80 0.11 25.63 -11.59
CA ALA A 80 -1.07 24.89 -11.15
C ALA A 80 -2.31 25.77 -11.01
N VAL A 81 -2.17 27.01 -10.51
CA VAL A 81 -3.28 27.97 -10.43
C VAL A 81 -3.79 28.33 -11.83
N LEU A 82 -2.87 28.61 -12.77
CA LEU A 82 -3.22 28.92 -14.15
C LEU A 82 -3.92 27.75 -14.86
N GLU A 83 -3.48 26.52 -14.59
CA GLU A 83 -4.12 25.34 -15.15
C GLU A 83 -5.54 25.13 -14.61
N ASN A 84 -5.78 25.35 -13.33
CA ASN A 84 -7.13 25.25 -12.76
C ASN A 84 -8.08 26.32 -13.34
N GLN A 85 -7.62 27.57 -13.50
CA GLN A 85 -8.42 28.63 -14.11
C GLN A 85 -8.85 28.29 -15.54
N ARG A 86 -7.98 27.64 -16.33
CA ARG A 86 -8.29 27.17 -17.69
C ARG A 86 -9.26 25.98 -17.74
N ARG A 87 -9.43 25.25 -16.64
CA ARG A 87 -10.36 24.11 -16.55
C ARG A 87 -11.77 24.54 -16.13
N ASP A 88 -11.88 25.71 -15.49
CA ASP A 88 -13.14 26.29 -15.02
C ASP A 88 -13.81 27.20 -16.09
N GLU A 89 -13.12 27.50 -17.20
CA GLU A 89 -13.63 28.15 -18.42
C GLU A 89 -14.12 27.13 -19.46
#